data_AF-A0A2V9JZF9-F1
#
_entry.id   AF-A0A2V9JZF9-F1
#
_cell.length_a   1.000
_cell.length_b   1.000
_cell.length_c   1.000
_cell.angle_alpha   90.00
_cell.angle_beta   90.00
_cell.angle_gamma   90.00
#
_symmetry.space_group_name_H-M   'P 1'
#
loop_
_entity.id
_entity.type
_entity.pdbx_description
1 polymer ?
#
loop_
_entity_poly.entity_id
_entity_poly.type
_entity_poly.pdbx_seq_one_letter_code
_entity_poly.pdbx_strand_id
1 'polypeptide(L)'
;MIRDAPGRYTLTLEYPVRTMNLNVEEGLFQVDTGPLPFPDMKAWDGARPSRAFLSHVAFSRFDFAEFILRREVEPSAEDKKWLFQVRGKWRWELRDPKSPPPGHPPRPPWPAVYNETMRFGAASEFLAAEVA
;
A
#
# COMPACT_ATOMS: atom_id res chain seq x y z
N MET A 1 7.98 -10.66 11.60
CA MET A 1 7.51 -9.86 12.76
C MET A 1 8.09 -8.44 12.70
N ILE A 2 7.26 -7.41 12.92
CA ILE A 2 7.61 -5.97 12.93
C ILE A 2 7.16 -5.37 14.26
N ARG A 3 7.95 -4.46 14.84
CA ARG A 3 7.56 -3.68 16.03
C ARG A 3 7.38 -2.22 15.65
N ASP A 4 6.33 -1.57 16.16
CA ASP A 4 6.18 -0.13 15.98
C ASP A 4 7.23 0.64 16.80
N ALA A 5 7.54 1.88 16.40
CA ALA A 5 8.61 2.66 17.04
C ALA A 5 8.39 2.89 18.56
N PRO A 6 7.16 3.12 19.05
CA PRO A 6 6.87 3.16 20.49
C PRO A 6 6.88 1.80 21.20
N GLY A 7 6.99 0.68 20.47
CA GLY A 7 6.92 -0.67 21.02
C GLY A 7 5.55 -1.07 21.58
N ARG A 8 4.49 -0.34 21.22
CA ARG A 8 3.10 -0.61 21.66
C ARG A 8 2.50 -1.82 20.98
N TYR A 9 2.92 -2.11 19.74
CA TYR A 9 2.31 -3.15 18.94
C TYR A 9 3.37 -4.00 18.23
N THR A 10 3.10 -5.30 18.18
CA THR A 10 3.83 -6.26 17.35
C THR A 10 2.92 -6.67 16.21
N LEU A 11 3.41 -6.49 14.99
CA LEU A 11 2.73 -6.90 13.77
C LEU A 11 3.40 -8.16 13.21
N THR A 12 2.61 -9.21 13.03
CA THR A 12 3.00 -10.41 12.28
C THR A 12 2.20 -10.43 10.98
N LEU A 13 2.91 -10.51 9.86
CA LEU A 13 2.33 -10.64 8.53
C LEU A 13 2.78 -11.98 7.97
N GLU A 14 1.82 -12.84 7.68
CA GLU A 14 2.03 -14.12 6.99
C GLU A 14 1.45 -13.99 5.59
N TYR A 15 2.28 -14.28 4.59
CA TYR A 15 1.90 -14.17 3.20
C TYR A 15 2.73 -15.14 2.35
N PRO A 16 2.17 -15.63 1.24
CA PRO A 16 2.92 -16.47 0.31
C PRO A 16 3.96 -15.64 -0.44
N VAL A 17 5.21 -16.10 -0.44
CA VAL A 17 6.25 -15.58 -1.35
C VAL A 17 6.16 -16.37 -2.65
N ARG A 18 5.58 -15.78 -3.70
CA ARG A 18 5.37 -16.48 -4.98
C ARG A 18 6.64 -16.57 -5.82
N THR A 19 7.46 -15.53 -5.77
CA THR A 19 8.68 -15.39 -6.58
C THR A 19 9.76 -14.73 -5.74
N MET A 20 11.00 -15.17 -5.93
CA MET A 20 12.20 -14.57 -5.35
C MET A 20 13.23 -14.45 -6.47
N ASN A 21 13.75 -13.25 -6.68
CA ASN A 21 14.89 -13.06 -7.58
C ASN A 21 16.15 -13.51 -6.85
N LEU A 22 16.99 -14.29 -7.51
CA LEU A 22 18.19 -14.88 -6.92
C LEU A 22 19.37 -14.68 -7.87
N ASN A 23 20.45 -14.09 -7.36
CA ASN A 23 21.78 -14.20 -7.96
C ASN A 23 22.59 -15.19 -7.12
N VAL A 24 22.75 -16.40 -7.64
CA VAL A 24 23.43 -17.49 -6.93
C VAL A 24 24.93 -17.22 -6.78
N GLU A 25 25.56 -16.64 -7.80
CA GLU A 25 27.01 -16.39 -7.81
C GLU A 25 27.42 -15.37 -6.75
N GLU A 26 26.60 -14.33 -6.58
CA GLU A 26 26.85 -13.26 -5.60
C GLU A 26 26.17 -13.51 -4.25
N GLY A 27 25.38 -14.59 -4.11
CA GLY A 27 24.61 -14.87 -2.91
C GLY A 27 23.56 -13.80 -2.58
N LEU A 28 23.03 -13.10 -3.60
CA LEU A 28 22.03 -12.05 -3.44
C LEU A 28 20.64 -12.57 -3.74
N PHE A 29 19.65 -12.08 -3.00
CA PHE A 29 18.25 -12.33 -3.30
C PHE A 29 17.43 -11.06 -3.13
N GLN A 30 16.27 -11.05 -3.76
CA GLN A 30 15.23 -10.06 -3.51
C GLN A 30 13.87 -10.75 -3.52
N VAL A 31 13.15 -10.62 -2.42
CA VAL A 31 11.72 -10.84 -2.38
C VAL A 31 11.04 -9.52 -2.67
N ASP A 32 10.09 -9.52 -3.61
CA ASP A 32 9.11 -8.47 -3.82
C ASP A 32 7.76 -9.15 -3.96
N THR A 33 6.88 -8.91 -2.99
CA THR A 33 5.56 -9.56 -2.96
C THR A 33 4.49 -8.52 -2.69
N GLY A 34 3.46 -8.56 -3.51
CA GLY A 34 2.30 -7.72 -3.34
C GLY A 34 1.18 -8.07 -4.33
N PRO A 35 0.01 -7.46 -4.14
CA PRO A 35 -0.30 -6.54 -3.06
C PRO A 35 -0.61 -7.24 -1.73
N LEU A 36 -0.17 -6.64 -0.61
CA LEU A 36 -0.46 -7.06 0.76
C LEU A 36 -1.15 -5.93 1.54
N PRO A 37 -2.15 -6.23 2.39
CA PRO A 37 -2.72 -5.25 3.30
C PRO A 37 -1.73 -4.94 4.43
N PHE A 38 -1.28 -3.69 4.52
CA PHE A 38 -0.49 -3.19 5.63
C PHE A 38 -1.38 -2.40 6.59
N PRO A 39 -1.54 -2.82 7.86
CA PRO A 39 -2.43 -2.15 8.80
C PRO A 39 -1.92 -0.74 9.14
N ASP A 40 -2.84 0.21 9.23
CA ASP A 40 -2.53 1.55 9.72
C ASP A 40 -2.42 1.54 11.24
N MET A 41 -1.19 1.40 11.73
CA MET A 41 -0.90 1.37 13.16
C MET A 41 -1.32 2.65 13.91
N LYS A 42 -1.46 3.79 13.21
CA LYS A 42 -1.95 5.04 13.82
C LYS A 42 -3.46 5.07 14.00
N ALA A 43 -4.19 4.26 13.23
CA ALA A 43 -5.65 4.18 13.28
C ALA A 43 -6.14 3.01 14.17
N TRP A 44 -5.23 2.38 14.92
CA TRP A 44 -5.56 1.27 15.81
C TRP A 44 -6.03 1.78 17.17
N ASP A 45 -7.27 1.42 17.53
CA ASP A 45 -7.94 1.71 18.80
C ASP A 45 -7.65 0.69 19.93
N GLY A 46 -6.69 -0.21 19.72
CA GLY A 46 -6.38 -1.32 20.63
C GLY A 46 -7.23 -2.59 20.44
N ALA A 47 -8.35 -2.54 19.69
CA ALA A 47 -9.17 -3.72 19.43
C ALA A 47 -8.88 -4.30 18.03
N ARG A 48 -8.93 -3.47 16.98
CA ARG A 48 -8.76 -3.91 15.58
C ARG A 48 -8.14 -2.80 14.73
N PRO A 49 -7.40 -3.13 13.66
CA PRO A 49 -7.05 -2.14 12.65
C PRO A 49 -8.32 -1.61 11.98
N SER A 50 -8.60 -0.31 12.09
CA SER A 50 -9.76 0.31 11.42
C SER A 50 -9.48 0.63 9.94
N ARG A 51 -8.21 0.61 9.54
CA ARG A 51 -7.73 0.93 8.20
C ARG A 51 -6.50 0.10 7.85
N ALA A 52 -6.37 -0.25 6.58
CA ALA A 52 -5.16 -0.84 6.00
C ALA A 52 -4.85 -0.15 4.66
N PHE A 53 -3.58 -0.18 4.27
CA PHE A 53 -3.09 0.32 2.99
C PHE A 53 -2.72 -0.86 2.10
N LEU A 54 -2.93 -0.71 0.80
CA LEU A 54 -2.37 -1.64 -0.17
C LEU A 54 -0.87 -1.40 -0.23
N SER A 55 -0.06 -2.45 -0.11
CA SER A 55 1.39 -2.33 -0.12
C SER A 55 2.05 -3.45 -0.92
N HIS A 56 3.30 -3.23 -1.33
CA HIS A 56 4.23 -4.30 -1.64
C HIS A 56 5.24 -4.40 -0.51
N VAL A 57 5.69 -5.62 -0.20
CA VAL A 57 6.82 -5.85 0.70
C VAL A 57 8.03 -6.24 -0.12
N ALA A 58 9.15 -5.57 0.13
CA ALA A 58 10.43 -5.85 -0.50
C ALA A 58 11.51 -6.06 0.57
N PHE A 59 12.36 -7.07 0.39
CA PHE A 59 13.55 -7.26 1.21
C PHE A 59 14.60 -8.13 0.53
N SER A 60 15.86 -7.86 0.84
CA SER A 60 17.04 -8.60 0.37
C SER A 60 17.94 -9.05 1.53
N ARG A 61 17.51 -8.81 2.77
CA ARG A 61 18.10 -9.31 4.00
C ARG A 61 16.98 -9.70 4.97
N PHE A 62 17.30 -10.55 5.94
CA PHE A 62 16.29 -11.08 6.86
C PHE A 62 16.02 -10.21 8.09
N ASP A 63 16.81 -9.14 8.29
CA ASP A 63 16.75 -8.24 9.44
C ASP A 63 15.93 -6.97 9.19
N PHE A 64 15.43 -6.77 7.96
CA PHE A 64 14.54 -5.66 7.64
C PHE A 64 13.55 -6.02 6.53
N ALA A 65 12.49 -5.22 6.45
CA ALA A 65 11.58 -5.22 5.32
C ALA A 65 11.16 -3.78 4.98
N GLU A 66 10.97 -3.54 3.69
CA GLU A 66 10.43 -2.29 3.16
C GLU A 66 9.01 -2.52 2.68
N PHE A 67 8.09 -1.66 3.09
CA PHE A 67 6.73 -1.63 2.61
C PHE A 67 6.58 -0.42 1.70
N ILE A 68 6.15 -0.67 0.47
CA ILE A 68 5.87 0.36 -0.54
C ILE A 68 4.36 0.54 -0.57
N LEU A 69 3.87 1.59 0.06
CA LEU A 69 2.45 1.84 0.27
C LEU A 69 1.85 2.58 -0.92
N ARG A 70 0.66 2.15 -1.31
CA ARG A 70 -0.19 2.85 -2.26
C ARG A 70 -1.01 3.92 -1.55
N ARG A 71 -0.76 5.19 -1.82
CA ARG A 71 -1.45 6.33 -1.21
C ARG A 71 -2.17 7.17 -2.25
N GLU A 72 -3.24 7.80 -1.82
CA GLU A 72 -3.87 8.88 -2.58
C GLU A 72 -2.90 10.07 -2.67
N VAL A 73 -2.64 10.56 -3.88
CA VAL A 73 -1.80 11.75 -4.12
C VAL A 73 -2.54 12.77 -4.93
N GLU A 74 -2.48 14.03 -4.50
CA GLU A 74 -2.99 15.11 -5.34
C GLU A 74 -2.12 15.23 -6.61
N PRO A 75 -2.69 15.11 -7.82
CA PRO A 75 -1.93 15.22 -9.05
C PRO A 75 -1.41 16.64 -9.27
N SER A 76 -0.32 16.76 -10.02
CA SER A 76 0.18 18.06 -10.47
C SER A 76 -0.86 18.81 -11.29
N ALA A 77 -0.71 20.14 -11.40
CA ALA A 77 -1.60 20.95 -12.24
C ALA A 77 -1.57 20.51 -13.72
N GLU A 78 -0.43 19.99 -14.19
CA GLU A 78 -0.28 19.42 -15.53
C GLU A 78 -1.02 18.09 -15.65
N ASP A 79 -0.87 17.21 -14.68
CA ASP A 79 -1.55 15.90 -14.69
C ASP A 79 -3.07 16.03 -14.62
N LYS A 80 -3.56 17.01 -13.86
CA LYS A 80 -4.99 17.32 -13.80
C LYS A 80 -5.57 17.57 -15.18
N LYS A 81 -4.83 18.21 -16.11
CA LYS A 81 -5.33 18.52 -17.46
C LYS A 81 -5.77 17.26 -18.19
N TRP A 82 -4.94 16.22 -18.21
CA TRP A 82 -5.27 14.96 -18.90
C TRP A 82 -6.19 14.06 -18.05
N LEU A 83 -5.99 14.02 -16.72
CA LEU A 83 -6.81 13.20 -15.81
C LEU A 83 -8.28 13.63 -15.82
N PHE A 84 -8.59 14.92 -16.02
CA PHE A 84 -9.95 15.46 -16.07
C PHE A 84 -10.57 15.47 -17.48
N GLN A 85 -9.79 15.30 -18.54
CA GLN A 85 -10.32 15.18 -19.90
C GLN A 85 -11.08 13.86 -20.13
N VAL A 86 -10.81 12.83 -19.33
CA VAL A 86 -11.47 11.52 -19.46
C VAL A 86 -12.95 11.63 -19.07
N ARG A 87 -13.83 11.70 -20.06
CA ARG A 87 -15.29 11.69 -19.85
C ARG A 87 -15.71 10.42 -19.12
N GLY A 88 -16.67 10.54 -18.21
CA GLY A 88 -17.20 9.42 -17.44
C GLY A 88 -16.32 8.91 -16.29
N LYS A 89 -15.05 9.33 -16.19
CA LYS A 89 -14.17 8.92 -15.09
C LYS A 89 -14.71 9.29 -13.72
N TRP A 90 -15.33 10.47 -13.64
CA TRP A 90 -15.71 11.08 -12.37
C TRP A 90 -17.18 10.86 -12.02
N ARG A 91 -18.02 10.42 -12.98
CA ARG A 91 -19.47 10.13 -12.79
C ARG A 91 -20.23 11.17 -11.95
N TRP A 92 -19.84 12.43 -12.01
CA TRP A 92 -20.51 13.55 -11.32
C TRP A 92 -21.54 14.25 -12.21
N GLU A 93 -22.00 13.64 -13.29
CA GLU A 93 -22.98 14.28 -14.16
C GLU A 93 -24.33 14.37 -13.43
N LEU A 94 -24.84 15.59 -13.26
CA LEU A 94 -26.14 15.83 -12.66
C LEU A 94 -27.26 15.47 -13.64
N ARG A 95 -28.35 14.90 -13.11
CA ARG A 95 -29.59 14.70 -13.88
C ARG A 95 -30.19 16.03 -14.32
N ASP A 96 -30.18 17.04 -13.45
CA ASP A 96 -30.52 18.43 -13.76
C ASP A 96 -29.32 19.34 -13.45
N PRO A 97 -28.59 19.83 -14.48
CA PRO A 97 -27.48 20.75 -14.29
C PRO A 97 -27.85 22.08 -13.63
N LYS A 98 -29.13 22.47 -13.63
CA LYS A 98 -29.60 23.73 -13.02
C LYS A 98 -29.91 23.60 -11.53
N SER A 99 -29.87 22.38 -10.98
CA SER A 99 -30.16 22.11 -9.57
C SER A 99 -29.02 21.29 -8.93
N PRO A 100 -27.82 21.89 -8.76
CA PRO A 100 -26.70 21.21 -8.12
C PRO A 100 -26.92 21.08 -6.59
N PRO A 101 -26.59 19.92 -5.99
CA PRO A 101 -26.55 19.81 -4.54
C PRO A 101 -25.39 20.67 -3.97
N PRO A 102 -25.43 21.05 -2.68
CA PRO A 102 -24.34 21.77 -2.03
C PRO A 102 -23.00 21.02 -2.19
N GLY A 103 -21.94 21.76 -2.53
CA GLY A 103 -20.60 21.18 -2.70
C GLY A 103 -20.37 20.39 -3.99
N HIS A 104 -21.23 20.57 -5.00
CA HIS A 104 -21.05 19.99 -6.33
C HIS A 104 -20.14 20.84 -7.25
N PRO A 105 -19.22 20.23 -8.03
CA PRO A 105 -18.83 18.82 -7.97
C PRO A 105 -18.04 18.52 -6.70
N PRO A 106 -18.15 17.30 -6.14
CA PRO A 106 -17.36 16.92 -4.98
C PRO A 106 -15.87 16.89 -5.34
N ARG A 107 -15.00 16.90 -4.32
CA ARG A 107 -13.57 16.64 -4.52
C ARG A 107 -13.42 15.31 -5.28
N PRO A 108 -12.72 15.28 -6.42
CA PRO A 108 -12.48 14.05 -7.15
C PRO A 108 -11.58 13.12 -6.32
N PRO A 109 -11.79 11.80 -6.35
CA PRO A 109 -10.86 10.87 -5.71
C PRO A 109 -9.52 10.97 -6.44
N TRP A 110 -8.47 11.36 -5.73
CA TRP A 110 -7.18 11.43 -6.39
C TRP A 110 -6.65 10.02 -6.72
N PRO A 111 -5.79 9.87 -7.75
CA PRO A 111 -5.18 8.59 -8.04
C PRO A 111 -4.42 8.06 -6.83
N ALA A 112 -4.55 6.76 -6.61
CA ALA A 112 -3.74 6.04 -5.65
C ALA A 112 -2.52 5.45 -6.35
N VAL A 113 -1.32 5.86 -5.93
CA VAL A 113 -0.02 5.46 -6.50
C VAL A 113 0.92 4.99 -5.39
N TYR A 114 1.92 4.19 -5.75
CA TYR A 114 2.99 3.81 -4.83
C TYR A 114 3.98 4.97 -4.69
N ASN A 115 3.93 5.69 -3.56
CA ASN A 115 4.75 6.89 -3.34
C ASN A 115 5.30 7.03 -1.90
N GLU A 116 4.99 6.09 -1.02
CA GLU A 116 5.46 6.10 0.36
C GLU A 116 6.17 4.78 0.64
N THR A 117 7.42 4.85 1.07
CA THR A 117 8.19 3.67 1.48
C THR A 117 8.46 3.74 2.98
N MET A 118 8.07 2.69 3.69
CA MET A 118 8.32 2.53 5.12
C MET A 118 9.29 1.38 5.33
N ARG A 119 10.39 1.63 6.04
CA ARG A 119 11.36 0.59 6.40
C ARG A 119 11.22 0.21 7.87
N PHE A 120 11.20 -1.09 8.13
CA PHE A 120 11.14 -1.62 9.48
C PHE A 120 12.26 -2.63 9.73
N GLY A 121 12.79 -2.64 10.95
CA GLY A 121 13.49 -3.80 11.46
C GLY A 121 12.50 -4.97 11.53
N ALA A 122 12.90 -6.12 11.00
CA ALA A 122 12.04 -7.28 10.90
C ALA A 122 12.80 -8.55 11.31
N ALA A 123 12.06 -9.50 11.88
CA ALA A 123 12.50 -10.88 11.96
C ALA A 123 11.70 -11.67 10.90
N SER A 124 12.37 -12.11 9.84
CA SER A 124 11.77 -12.88 8.76
C SER A 124 12.01 -14.38 8.98
N GLU A 125 10.94 -15.17 8.91
CA GLU A 125 10.98 -16.63 8.99
C GLU A 125 10.40 -17.21 7.71
N PHE A 126 11.11 -18.17 7.11
CA PHE A 126 10.68 -18.86 5.90
C PHE A 126 10.23 -20.27 6.28
N LEU A 127 8.94 -20.52 6.15
CA LEU A 127 8.36 -21.84 6.34
C LEU A 127 8.33 -22.55 5.00
N ALA A 128 9.04 -23.67 4.89
CA ALA A 128 8.82 -24.59 3.79
C ALA A 128 7.47 -25.28 4.02
N ALA A 129 6.61 -25.34 3.00
CA ALA A 129 5.50 -26.28 3.04
C ALA A 129 6.10 -27.69 3.09
N GLU A 130 5.68 -28.53 4.05
CA GLU A 130 6.00 -29.96 3.99
C GLU A 130 5.53 -30.48 2.63
N VAL A 131 6.48 -30.94 1.82
CA VAL A 131 6.17 -31.62 0.58
C VAL A 131 5.68 -33.01 0.98
N ALA A 132 4.35 -33.15 1.07
CA ALA A 132 3.68 -34.42 1.29
C ALA A 132 3.89 -35.39 0.12
#